data_AF-E2JAV7-F1
#
_entry.id   AF-E2JAV7-F1
#
_cell.length_a   1.000
_cell.length_b   1.000
_cell.length_c   1.000
_cell.angle_alpha   90.00
_cell.angle_beta   90.00
_cell.angle_gamma   90.00
#
_symmetry.space_group_name_H-M   'P 1'
#
loop_
_entity.id
_entity.type
_entity.pdbx_description
1 polymer ?
#
loop_
_entity_poly.entity_id
_entity_poly.type
_entity_poly.pdbx_seq_one_letter_code
_entity_poly.pdbx_strand_id
1 'polypeptide(L)'
;LTWESIESVRRNKIGLKGPMATPIGKGHRSLNLTLRKELNLFANVRPCYSLPGYKTRYDDVDLITIRENTEGEYSGLEHQVVRGVVESLKIITRQASLRVAEYAFHYAQTHGRERVSAIHKANIMQKTDGLFLKCCREVAQKYPDIKYEEVVIDNCCMMLVKNPSLFDVLVMPNLYGDIISDLCAGLIGGLGLTPSCNIGEGGIALAEAVHGSAPDIAGKNMAN
;
A
#
# COMPACT_ATOMS: atom_id res chain seq x y z
N LEU A 1 0.56 1.31 -22.25
CA LEU A 1 0.28 -0.05 -21.76
C LEU A 1 -0.41 -0.82 -22.89
N THR A 2 0.11 -1.97 -23.31
CA THR A 2 -0.55 -2.78 -24.35
C THR A 2 -1.36 -3.91 -23.71
N TRP A 3 -2.47 -4.29 -24.33
CA TRP A 3 -3.26 -5.45 -23.92
C TRP A 3 -2.41 -6.73 -23.87
N GLU A 4 -1.43 -6.85 -24.77
CA GLU A 4 -0.46 -7.95 -24.78
C GLU A 4 0.33 -8.07 -23.47
N SER A 5 0.71 -6.94 -22.84
CA SER A 5 1.41 -6.97 -21.55
C SER A 5 0.51 -7.48 -20.43
N ILE A 6 -0.76 -7.07 -20.39
CA ILE A 6 -1.74 -7.55 -19.40
C ILE A 6 -1.97 -9.05 -19.58
N GLU A 7 -2.19 -9.50 -20.81
CA GLU A 7 -2.40 -10.91 -21.12
C GLU A 7 -1.17 -11.76 -20.80
N SER A 8 0.04 -11.24 -21.03
CA SER A 8 1.28 -11.90 -20.63
C SER A 8 1.32 -12.14 -19.12
N VAL A 9 0.99 -11.13 -18.30
CA VAL A 9 0.93 -11.27 -16.84
C VAL A 9 -0.19 -12.23 -16.42
N ARG A 10 -1.38 -12.18 -17.05
CA ARG A 10 -2.49 -13.10 -16.74
C ARG A 10 -2.15 -14.56 -17.03
N ARG A 11 -1.42 -14.81 -18.11
CA ARG A 11 -0.95 -16.14 -18.53
C ARG A 11 0.16 -16.66 -17.62
N ASN A 12 1.17 -15.83 -17.35
CA ASN A 12 2.34 -16.25 -16.59
C ASN A 12 2.16 -16.13 -15.07
N LYS A 13 1.09 -15.47 -14.62
CA LYS A 13 0.78 -15.11 -13.22
C LYS A 13 1.78 -14.16 -12.56
N ILE A 14 3.02 -14.09 -13.03
CA ILE A 14 4.06 -13.27 -12.42
C ILE A 14 4.54 -12.22 -13.43
N GLY A 15 4.81 -11.01 -12.94
CA GLY A 15 5.45 -9.95 -13.71
C GLY A 15 6.43 -9.14 -12.88
N LEU A 16 7.39 -8.52 -13.56
CA LEU A 16 8.29 -7.50 -13.02
C LEU A 16 8.16 -6.27 -13.90
N LYS A 17 7.95 -5.09 -13.30
CA LYS A 17 7.87 -3.84 -14.04
C LYS A 17 8.71 -2.72 -13.44
N GLY A 18 9.25 -1.87 -14.32
CA GLY A 18 9.87 -0.60 -13.94
C GLY A 18 8.85 0.47 -13.54
N PRO A 19 9.31 1.62 -13.03
CA PRO A 19 8.47 2.76 -12.71
C PRO A 19 7.86 3.39 -13.97
N MET A 20 6.60 3.84 -13.88
CA MET A 20 5.90 4.51 -14.98
C MET A 20 5.45 5.91 -14.57
N ALA A 21 5.80 6.91 -15.37
CA ALA A 21 5.40 8.29 -15.14
C ALA A 21 3.88 8.47 -15.24
N THR A 22 3.30 9.28 -14.35
CA THR A 22 1.89 9.70 -14.40
C THR A 22 1.86 11.23 -14.53
N PRO A 23 1.15 11.81 -15.52
CA PRO A 23 1.01 13.26 -15.65
C PRO A 23 0.31 13.87 -14.42
N ILE A 24 0.79 15.03 -13.96
CA ILE A 24 0.21 15.75 -12.80
C ILE A 24 -0.88 16.72 -13.29
N GLY A 25 -2.07 16.65 -12.70
CA GLY A 25 -3.13 17.67 -12.83
C GLY A 25 -3.85 17.78 -14.18
N LYS A 26 -3.40 17.09 -15.23
CA LYS A 26 -4.05 17.01 -16.55
C LYS A 26 -3.69 15.67 -17.22
N GLY A 27 -4.67 14.94 -17.76
CA GLY A 27 -4.41 13.75 -18.59
C GLY A 27 -5.24 12.51 -18.22
N HIS A 28 -4.82 11.37 -18.75
CA HIS A 28 -5.44 10.06 -18.54
C HIS A 28 -5.17 9.51 -17.13
N ARG A 29 -6.03 8.60 -16.65
CA ARG A 29 -5.83 7.87 -15.38
C ARG A 29 -4.43 7.23 -15.34
N SER A 30 -3.82 7.21 -14.14
CA SER A 30 -2.51 6.59 -13.92
C SER A 30 -2.45 5.18 -14.49
N LEU A 31 -1.42 4.89 -15.31
CA LEU A 31 -1.22 3.56 -15.90
C LEU A 31 -0.98 2.50 -14.82
N ASN A 32 -0.33 2.86 -13.70
CA ASN A 32 -0.14 1.97 -12.56
C ASN A 32 -1.50 1.58 -11.94
N LEU A 33 -2.40 2.55 -11.77
CA LEU A 33 -3.73 2.31 -11.25
C LEU A 33 -4.56 1.42 -12.19
N THR A 34 -4.49 1.68 -13.50
CA THR A 34 -5.17 0.87 -14.51
C THR A 34 -4.68 -0.58 -14.47
N LEU A 35 -3.36 -0.81 -14.44
CA LEU A 35 -2.79 -2.15 -14.31
C LEU A 35 -3.29 -2.90 -13.08
N ARG A 36 -3.29 -2.24 -11.92
CA ARG A 36 -3.75 -2.83 -10.65
C ARG A 36 -5.22 -3.21 -10.71
N LYS A 37 -6.06 -2.39 -11.33
CA LYS A 37 -7.49 -2.69 -11.52
C LYS A 37 -7.71 -3.83 -12.52
N GLU A 38 -7.09 -3.77 -13.69
CA GLU A 38 -7.24 -4.78 -14.75
C GLU A 38 -6.73 -6.18 -14.36
N LEU A 39 -5.70 -6.23 -13.53
CA LEU A 39 -5.13 -7.47 -13.00
C LEU A 39 -5.69 -7.83 -11.61
N ASN A 40 -6.63 -7.04 -11.07
CA ASN A 40 -7.22 -7.19 -9.74
C ASN A 40 -6.15 -7.38 -8.63
N LEU A 41 -5.08 -6.59 -8.68
CA LEU A 41 -3.97 -6.61 -7.74
C LEU A 41 -4.34 -5.83 -6.47
N PHE A 42 -5.04 -6.49 -5.56
CA PHE A 42 -5.73 -5.87 -4.44
C PHE A 42 -4.86 -5.51 -3.23
N ALA A 43 -3.73 -6.18 -3.02
CA ALA A 43 -2.84 -5.91 -1.91
C ALA A 43 -1.48 -5.45 -2.44
N ASN A 44 -1.00 -4.29 -1.98
CA ASN A 44 0.36 -3.85 -2.23
C ASN A 44 1.18 -4.09 -0.96
N VAL A 45 2.15 -4.98 -1.04
CA VAL A 45 3.03 -5.38 0.06
C VAL A 45 4.35 -4.65 -0.08
N ARG A 46 4.73 -3.89 0.94
CA ARG A 46 6.00 -3.16 0.99
C ARG A 46 6.72 -3.47 2.31
N PRO A 47 7.70 -4.40 2.30
CA PRO A 47 8.57 -4.60 3.44
C PRO A 47 9.50 -3.41 3.62
N CYS A 48 9.78 -3.06 4.86
CA CYS A 48 10.69 -2.00 5.24
C CYS A 48 11.57 -2.49 6.39
N TYR A 49 12.80 -2.87 6.06
CA TYR A 49 13.77 -3.33 7.04
C TYR A 49 15.10 -2.59 6.89
N SER A 50 15.81 -2.43 8.01
CA SER A 50 17.12 -1.78 8.04
C SER A 50 18.14 -2.63 7.29
N LEU A 51 18.94 -1.99 6.43
CA LEU A 51 19.94 -2.68 5.63
C LEU A 51 21.28 -2.77 6.37
N PRO A 52 21.88 -3.97 6.51
CA PRO A 52 23.21 -4.11 7.06
C PRO A 52 24.22 -3.24 6.30
N GLY A 53 24.98 -2.41 7.01
CA GLY A 53 26.00 -1.55 6.43
C GLY A 53 25.49 -0.18 5.94
N TYR A 54 24.19 0.11 6.01
CA TYR A 54 23.65 1.43 5.67
C TYR A 54 23.00 2.09 6.89
N LYS A 55 23.75 2.98 7.57
CA LYS A 55 23.31 3.65 8.79
C LYS A 55 22.31 4.77 8.49
N THR A 56 21.16 4.74 9.16
CA THR A 56 20.21 5.88 9.19
C THR A 56 20.08 6.42 10.62
N ARG A 57 19.09 7.29 10.86
CA ARG A 57 18.73 7.73 12.22
C ARG A 57 18.04 6.65 13.06
N TYR A 58 17.60 5.57 12.41
CA TYR A 58 16.84 4.49 13.01
C TYR A 58 17.66 3.21 12.95
N ASP A 59 17.46 2.36 13.96
CA ASP A 59 18.09 1.06 14.08
C ASP A 59 17.02 -0.02 14.12
N ASP A 60 17.34 -1.19 13.58
CA ASP A 60 16.51 -2.40 13.64
C ASP A 60 15.03 -2.18 13.26
N VAL A 61 14.79 -1.28 12.29
CA VAL A 61 13.49 -1.19 11.62
C VAL A 61 13.23 -2.53 10.93
N ASP A 62 12.09 -3.14 11.21
CA ASP A 62 11.58 -4.32 10.50
C ASP A 62 10.04 -4.32 10.61
N LEU A 63 9.39 -3.84 9.56
CA LEU A 63 7.94 -3.81 9.48
C LEU A 63 7.47 -4.03 8.05
N ILE A 64 6.21 -4.42 7.89
CA ILE A 64 5.59 -4.70 6.61
C ILE A 64 4.34 -3.85 6.49
N THR A 65 4.22 -3.09 5.40
CA THR A 65 2.97 -2.40 5.07
C THR A 65 2.19 -3.18 4.02
N ILE A 66 0.90 -3.38 4.27
CA ILE A 66 -0.05 -4.06 3.39
C ILE A 66 -1.18 -3.07 3.09
N ARG A 67 -1.10 -2.51 1.89
CA ARG A 67 -1.98 -1.45 1.40
C ARG A 67 -3.08 -2.04 0.53
N GLU A 68 -4.33 -1.65 0.80
CA GLU A 68 -5.43 -1.84 -0.14
C GLU A 68 -5.13 -1.06 -1.43
N ASN A 69 -5.23 -1.69 -2.59
CA ASN A 69 -4.60 -1.18 -3.81
C ASN A 69 -5.57 -0.95 -4.99
N THR A 70 -6.89 -1.03 -4.75
CA THR A 70 -7.91 -0.96 -5.82
C THR A 70 -8.98 0.11 -5.60
N GLU A 71 -9.26 0.53 -4.36
CA GLU A 71 -10.30 1.49 -4.01
C GLU A 71 -9.77 2.61 -3.09
N GLY A 72 -10.59 3.13 -2.19
CA GLY A 72 -10.27 4.28 -1.34
C GLY A 72 -10.36 5.60 -2.09
N GLU A 73 -9.47 6.52 -1.73
CA GLU A 73 -9.29 7.84 -2.34
C GLU A 73 -8.78 7.73 -3.79
N TYR A 74 -8.26 6.57 -4.17
CA TYR A 74 -7.76 6.24 -5.51
C TYR A 74 -8.85 5.71 -6.45
N SER A 75 -10.12 5.81 -6.07
CA SER A 75 -11.26 5.51 -6.95
C SER A 75 -11.20 6.33 -8.25
N GLY A 76 -10.65 7.55 -8.17
CA GLY A 76 -10.58 8.51 -9.28
C GLY A 76 -11.97 8.97 -9.71
N LEU A 77 -12.89 9.08 -8.75
CA LEU A 77 -14.26 9.56 -8.91
C LEU A 77 -14.33 10.98 -8.37
N GLU A 78 -14.19 11.95 -9.26
CA GLU A 78 -14.16 13.37 -8.93
C GLU A 78 -15.12 14.12 -9.86
N HIS A 79 -15.78 15.14 -9.35
CA HIS A 79 -16.65 16.01 -10.15
C HIS A 79 -16.73 17.41 -9.56
N GLN A 80 -17.04 18.39 -10.42
CA GLN A 80 -17.28 19.76 -10.01
C GLN A 80 -18.79 20.00 -9.94
N VAL A 81 -19.31 20.21 -8.74
CA VAL A 81 -20.77 20.40 -8.52
C VAL A 81 -21.19 21.78 -9.02
N VAL A 82 -20.43 22.80 -8.65
CA VAL A 82 -20.54 24.17 -9.15
C VAL A 82 -19.15 24.77 -9.31
N ARG A 83 -19.03 25.90 -10.02
CA ARG A 83 -17.74 26.58 -10.22
C ARG A 83 -17.05 26.84 -8.87
N GLY A 84 -15.86 26.29 -8.70
CA GLY A 84 -15.06 26.40 -7.47
C GLY A 84 -15.33 25.34 -6.40
N VAL A 85 -16.29 24.43 -6.58
CA VAL A 85 -16.60 23.35 -5.62
C VAL A 85 -16.37 22.00 -6.28
N VAL A 86 -15.35 21.28 -5.80
CA VAL A 86 -14.94 19.98 -6.33
C VAL A 86 -15.11 18.92 -5.24
N GLU A 87 -15.74 17.81 -5.60
CA GLU A 87 -15.90 16.64 -4.75
C GLU A 87 -15.01 15.51 -5.23
N SER A 88 -14.43 14.78 -4.27
CA SER A 88 -13.68 13.55 -4.50
C SER A 88 -14.30 12.44 -3.64
N LEU A 89 -14.69 11.34 -4.28
CA LEU A 89 -15.45 10.28 -3.63
C LEU A 89 -14.51 9.16 -3.18
N LYS A 90 -14.26 9.08 -1.87
CA LYS A 90 -13.61 7.92 -1.23
C LYS A 90 -14.58 6.74 -1.18
N ILE A 91 -14.22 5.65 -1.85
CA ILE A 91 -15.04 4.43 -1.88
C ILE A 91 -14.35 3.34 -1.05
N ILE A 92 -15.04 2.82 -0.04
CA ILE A 92 -14.59 1.65 0.72
C ILE A 92 -15.70 0.59 0.63
N THR A 93 -15.34 -0.62 0.23
CA THR A 93 -16.24 -1.75 0.13
C THR A 93 -15.86 -2.86 1.11
N ARG A 94 -16.88 -3.59 1.55
CA ARG A 94 -16.67 -4.74 2.45
C ARG A 94 -15.79 -5.81 1.81
N GLN A 95 -16.01 -6.10 0.51
CA GLN A 95 -15.27 -7.14 -0.21
C GLN A 95 -13.77 -6.81 -0.28
N ALA A 96 -13.42 -5.58 -0.65
CA ALA A 96 -12.02 -5.19 -0.74
C ALA A 96 -11.35 -5.08 0.63
N SER A 97 -12.07 -4.59 1.64
CA SER A 97 -11.58 -4.52 3.02
C SER A 97 -11.33 -5.90 3.62
N LEU A 98 -12.21 -6.88 3.36
CA LEU A 98 -12.02 -8.25 3.83
C LEU A 98 -10.81 -8.91 3.18
N ARG A 99 -10.68 -8.88 1.85
CA ARG A 99 -9.58 -9.58 1.17
C ARG A 99 -8.20 -9.03 1.55
N VAL A 100 -8.05 -7.71 1.74
CA VAL A 100 -6.76 -7.13 2.15
C VAL A 100 -6.46 -7.45 3.62
N ALA A 101 -7.48 -7.46 4.49
CA ALA A 101 -7.30 -7.90 5.87
C ALA A 101 -6.95 -9.39 5.95
N GLU A 102 -7.66 -10.26 5.23
CA GLU A 102 -7.36 -11.70 5.16
C GLU A 102 -5.93 -11.94 4.67
N TYR A 103 -5.51 -11.21 3.63
CA TYR A 103 -4.13 -11.28 3.16
C TYR A 103 -3.14 -10.82 4.23
N ALA A 104 -3.42 -9.74 4.97
CA ALA A 104 -2.52 -9.23 6.00
C ALA A 104 -2.33 -10.18 7.16
N PHE A 105 -3.42 -10.78 7.66
CA PHE A 105 -3.35 -11.78 8.73
C PHE A 105 -2.70 -13.08 8.26
N HIS A 106 -3.02 -13.54 7.06
CA HIS A 106 -2.35 -14.70 6.45
C HIS A 106 -0.85 -14.46 6.27
N TYR A 107 -0.47 -13.27 5.78
CA TYR A 107 0.94 -12.88 5.65
C TYR A 107 1.62 -12.91 7.03
N ALA A 108 0.98 -12.33 8.04
CA ALA A 108 1.55 -12.30 9.39
C ALA A 108 1.81 -13.71 9.92
N GLN A 109 0.80 -14.59 9.88
CA GLN A 109 0.90 -15.97 10.35
C GLN A 109 1.97 -16.77 9.60
N THR A 110 2.02 -16.66 8.28
CA THR A 110 2.96 -17.43 7.44
C THR A 110 4.41 -16.96 7.52
N HIS A 111 4.64 -15.71 7.94
CA HIS A 111 5.98 -15.13 8.07
C HIS A 111 6.43 -15.01 9.53
N GLY A 112 5.74 -15.68 10.47
CA GLY A 112 6.11 -15.67 11.89
C GLY A 112 6.02 -14.29 12.54
N ARG A 113 5.14 -13.43 12.03
CA ARG A 113 4.85 -12.10 12.56
C ARG A 113 3.80 -12.24 13.66
N GLU A 114 3.86 -11.38 14.66
CA GLU A 114 3.06 -11.53 15.88
C GLU A 114 1.89 -10.55 15.93
N ARG A 115 1.93 -9.47 15.15
CA ARG A 115 0.96 -8.38 15.28
C ARG A 115 0.55 -7.75 13.96
N VAL A 116 -0.75 -7.48 13.85
CA VAL A 116 -1.37 -6.71 12.75
C VAL A 116 -2.04 -5.45 13.32
N SER A 117 -1.57 -4.29 12.87
CA SER A 117 -2.13 -2.98 13.21
C SER A 117 -2.97 -2.44 12.05
N ALA A 118 -4.28 -2.26 12.25
CA ALA A 118 -5.17 -1.65 11.27
C ALA A 118 -5.11 -0.12 11.36
N ILE A 119 -4.66 0.55 10.30
CA ILE A 119 -4.50 2.01 10.28
C ILE A 119 -5.72 2.69 9.69
N HIS A 120 -6.25 3.69 10.40
CA HIS A 120 -7.53 4.31 10.05
C HIS A 120 -7.64 5.80 10.49
N LYS A 121 -8.73 6.45 10.11
CA LYS A 121 -9.20 7.75 10.63
C LYS A 121 -10.71 7.71 10.91
N ALA A 122 -11.19 6.56 11.39
CA ALA A 122 -12.62 6.31 11.69
C ALA A 122 -13.25 7.27 12.73
N ASN A 123 -12.44 8.01 13.51
CA ASN A 123 -12.91 9.10 14.37
C ASN A 123 -13.51 10.27 13.56
N ILE A 124 -13.04 10.50 12.33
CA ILE A 124 -13.58 11.48 11.40
C ILE A 124 -14.40 10.79 10.30
N MET A 125 -13.84 9.75 9.68
CA MET A 125 -14.44 8.98 8.58
C MET A 125 -15.23 7.77 9.11
N GLN A 126 -16.31 8.05 9.85
CA GLN A 126 -17.06 7.04 10.59
C GLN A 126 -17.63 5.91 9.73
N LYS A 127 -18.06 6.19 8.49
CA LYS A 127 -18.66 5.19 7.60
C LYS A 127 -17.64 4.40 6.80
N THR A 128 -16.73 5.08 6.11
CA THR A 128 -15.72 4.45 5.25
C THR A 128 -14.70 3.67 6.07
N ASP A 129 -13.95 4.37 6.93
CA ASP A 129 -12.92 3.72 7.75
C ASP A 129 -13.54 2.86 8.86
N GLY A 130 -14.73 3.19 9.34
CA GLY A 130 -15.47 2.32 10.25
C GLY A 130 -15.86 0.98 9.61
N LEU A 131 -16.24 0.96 8.33
CA LEU A 131 -16.46 -0.28 7.59
C LEU A 131 -15.16 -1.10 7.43
N PHE A 132 -14.06 -0.43 7.09
CA PHE A 132 -12.74 -1.08 6.98
C PHE A 132 -12.34 -1.77 8.31
N LEU A 133 -12.45 -1.06 9.44
CA LEU A 133 -12.16 -1.63 10.76
C LEU A 133 -13.08 -2.79 11.12
N LYS A 134 -14.38 -2.69 10.80
CA LYS A 134 -15.31 -3.79 11.02
C LYS A 134 -14.85 -5.07 10.30
N CYS A 135 -14.38 -4.94 9.06
CA CYS A 135 -13.85 -6.07 8.29
C CYS A 135 -12.56 -6.61 8.91
N CYS A 136 -11.64 -5.75 9.34
CA CYS A 136 -10.40 -6.16 9.99
C CYS A 136 -10.67 -6.94 11.30
N ARG A 137 -11.60 -6.48 12.13
CA ARG A 137 -12.04 -7.20 13.36
C ARG A 137 -12.62 -8.57 13.05
N GLU A 138 -13.45 -8.67 12.02
CA GLU A 138 -14.06 -9.94 11.60
C GLU A 138 -12.98 -10.95 11.16
N VAL A 139 -11.97 -10.49 10.42
CA VAL A 139 -10.84 -11.34 10.03
C VAL A 139 -9.98 -11.70 11.24
N ALA A 140 -9.71 -10.77 12.14
CA ALA A 140 -8.89 -11.00 13.34
C ALA A 140 -9.41 -12.17 14.20
N GLN A 141 -10.73 -12.37 14.25
CA GLN A 141 -11.33 -13.51 14.97
C GLN A 141 -10.90 -14.88 14.43
N LYS A 142 -10.47 -14.96 13.16
CA LYS A 142 -9.98 -16.18 12.51
C LYS A 142 -8.50 -16.47 12.84
N TYR A 143 -7.79 -15.52 13.44
CA TYR A 143 -6.35 -15.59 13.71
C TYR A 143 -6.05 -15.24 15.18
N PRO A 144 -6.47 -16.08 16.15
CA PRO A 144 -6.36 -15.77 17.58
C PRO A 144 -4.93 -15.59 18.09
N ASP A 145 -3.94 -16.17 17.38
CA ASP A 145 -2.52 -16.07 17.74
C ASP A 145 -1.86 -14.75 17.30
N ILE A 146 -2.54 -13.97 16.44
CA ILE A 146 -2.05 -12.68 15.95
C ILE A 146 -2.66 -11.56 16.78
N LYS A 147 -1.82 -10.76 17.44
CA LYS A 147 -2.27 -9.58 18.17
C LYS A 147 -2.84 -8.56 17.18
N TYR A 148 -4.10 -8.18 17.37
CA TYR A 148 -4.76 -7.15 16.58
C TYR A 148 -4.85 -5.83 17.35
N GLU A 149 -4.51 -4.72 16.70
CA GLU A 149 -4.70 -3.37 17.24
C GLU A 149 -5.18 -2.39 16.17
N GLU A 150 -5.75 -1.28 16.60
CA GLU A 150 -6.29 -0.23 15.73
C GLU A 150 -5.61 1.08 16.05
N VAL A 151 -5.06 1.74 15.02
CA VAL A 151 -4.23 2.93 15.22
C VAL A 151 -4.69 4.02 14.27
N VAL A 152 -4.94 5.21 14.82
CA VAL A 152 -5.28 6.38 14.01
C VAL A 152 -4.04 6.83 13.22
N ILE A 153 -4.18 7.15 11.94
CA ILE A 153 -3.07 7.43 11.01
C ILE A 153 -2.10 8.52 11.50
N ASP A 154 -2.59 9.60 12.11
CA ASP A 154 -1.75 10.66 12.66
C ASP A 154 -0.87 10.16 13.80
N ASN A 155 -1.44 9.38 14.72
CA ASN A 155 -0.67 8.73 15.78
C ASN A 155 0.31 7.69 15.20
N CYS A 156 -0.09 6.93 14.18
CA CYS A 156 0.80 5.98 13.51
C CYS A 156 2.03 6.68 12.92
N CYS A 157 1.84 7.76 12.15
CA CYS A 157 2.96 8.54 11.60
C CYS A 157 3.89 9.09 12.69
N MET A 158 3.32 9.66 13.76
CA MET A 158 4.11 10.15 14.89
C MET A 158 4.93 9.04 15.54
N MET A 159 4.31 7.87 15.76
CA MET A 159 4.96 6.74 16.42
C MET A 159 6.02 6.09 15.53
N LEU A 160 5.82 6.01 14.22
CA LEU A 160 6.82 5.50 13.27
C LEU A 160 8.09 6.37 13.27
N VAL A 161 7.95 7.69 13.32
CA VAL A 161 9.09 8.62 13.37
C VAL A 161 9.77 8.61 14.74
N LYS A 162 9.05 8.26 15.80
CA LYS A 162 9.59 8.23 17.18
C LYS A 162 10.25 6.89 17.52
N ASN A 163 9.58 5.78 17.22
CA ASN A 163 10.03 4.41 17.47
C ASN A 163 9.30 3.43 16.54
N PRO A 164 9.87 3.12 15.36
CA PRO A 164 9.23 2.25 14.37
C PRO A 164 9.17 0.78 14.81
N SER A 165 10.02 0.32 15.73
CA SER A 165 10.01 -1.05 16.28
C SER A 165 8.72 -1.38 17.06
N LEU A 166 7.87 -0.38 17.29
CA LEU A 166 6.54 -0.56 17.85
C LEU A 166 5.53 -1.13 16.88
N PHE A 167 5.85 -1.30 15.60
CA PHE A 167 4.97 -1.89 14.60
C PHE A 167 5.57 -3.15 13.99
N ASP A 168 4.70 -4.00 13.44
CA ASP A 168 5.09 -5.27 12.80
C ASP A 168 4.44 -5.34 11.40
N VAL A 169 3.22 -5.85 11.28
CA VAL A 169 2.43 -5.76 10.04
C VAL A 169 1.39 -4.66 10.15
N LEU A 170 1.36 -3.72 9.20
CA LEU A 170 0.38 -2.64 9.14
C LEU A 170 -0.55 -2.86 7.96
N VAL A 171 -1.87 -2.91 8.19
CA VAL A 171 -2.89 -3.04 7.13
C VAL A 171 -3.75 -1.79 7.04
N MET A 172 -4.01 -1.29 5.83
CA MET A 172 -4.68 0.02 5.68
C MET A 172 -5.32 0.27 4.31
N PRO A 173 -6.29 1.21 4.24
CA PRO A 173 -6.80 1.75 2.98
C PRO A 173 -5.74 2.43 2.12
N ASN A 174 -6.09 2.65 0.85
CA ASN A 174 -5.18 2.98 -0.23
C ASN A 174 -4.28 4.20 0.02
N LEU A 175 -4.85 5.38 0.32
CA LEU A 175 -4.04 6.59 0.53
C LEU A 175 -3.15 6.52 1.76
N TYR A 176 -3.60 5.86 2.82
CA TYR A 176 -2.80 5.72 4.04
C TYR A 176 -1.60 4.83 3.78
N GLY A 177 -1.80 3.75 3.01
CA GLY A 177 -0.73 2.86 2.57
C GLY A 177 0.31 3.59 1.76
N ASP A 178 -0.10 4.49 0.87
CA ASP A 178 0.80 5.33 0.09
C ASP A 178 1.70 6.17 0.99
N ILE A 179 1.09 6.96 1.88
CA ILE A 179 1.81 7.89 2.76
C ILE A 179 2.73 7.15 3.73
N ILE A 180 2.21 6.11 4.41
CA ILE A 180 2.94 5.41 5.46
C ILE A 180 4.09 4.60 4.88
N SER A 181 3.90 3.94 3.75
CA SER A 181 4.99 3.15 3.17
C SER A 181 6.14 4.01 2.63
N ASP A 182 5.85 5.20 2.11
CA ASP A 182 6.88 6.17 1.72
C ASP A 182 7.58 6.78 2.96
N LEU A 183 6.84 7.03 4.04
CA LEU A 183 7.41 7.40 5.35
C LEU A 183 8.38 6.31 5.83
N CYS A 184 7.96 5.05 5.80
CA CYS A 184 8.78 3.91 6.19
C CYS A 184 10.04 3.80 5.33
N ALA A 185 9.94 4.01 4.01
CA ALA A 185 11.11 4.06 3.13
C ALA A 185 12.15 5.09 3.60
N GLY A 186 11.69 6.26 4.04
CA GLY A 186 12.56 7.30 4.62
C GLY A 186 13.29 6.87 5.90
N LEU A 187 12.73 5.95 6.69
CA LEU A 187 13.37 5.44 7.91
C LEU A 187 14.61 4.59 7.60
N ILE A 188 14.60 3.86 6.47
CA ILE A 188 15.65 2.91 6.09
C ILE A 188 16.60 3.42 5.00
N GLY A 189 16.42 4.66 4.53
CA GLY A 189 17.37 5.31 3.62
C GLY A 189 16.79 5.90 2.34
N GLY A 190 15.50 5.68 2.08
CA GLY A 190 14.75 6.27 0.97
C GLY A 190 14.18 5.25 -0.01
N LEU A 191 13.49 5.77 -1.03
CA LEU A 191 12.68 4.98 -1.97
C LEU A 191 13.51 4.07 -2.90
N GLY A 192 14.81 4.31 -3.05
CA GLY A 192 15.71 3.47 -3.85
C GLY A 192 16.02 2.11 -3.20
N LEU A 193 15.59 1.90 -1.96
CA LEU A 193 15.88 0.69 -1.18
C LEU A 193 14.63 -0.16 -0.91
N THR A 194 13.44 0.33 -1.28
CA THR A 194 12.17 -0.31 -0.94
C THR A 194 11.58 -1.08 -2.12
N PRO A 195 11.54 -2.42 -2.05
CA PRO A 195 10.81 -3.22 -3.02
C PRO A 195 9.31 -3.19 -2.70
N SER A 196 8.49 -3.49 -3.71
CA SER A 196 7.07 -3.75 -3.50
C SER A 196 6.56 -4.88 -4.38
N CYS A 197 5.49 -5.54 -3.91
CA CYS A 197 4.79 -6.53 -4.69
C CYS A 197 3.29 -6.26 -4.65
N ASN A 198 2.66 -6.19 -5.82
CA ASN A 198 1.22 -6.09 -5.97
C ASN A 198 0.66 -7.51 -6.14
N ILE A 199 -0.17 -7.93 -5.21
CA ILE A 199 -0.75 -9.26 -5.14
C ILE A 199 -2.20 -9.20 -5.58
N GLY A 200 -2.57 -10.10 -6.49
CA GLY A 200 -3.92 -10.30 -6.97
C GLY A 200 -4.44 -11.71 -6.67
N GLU A 201 -5.68 -11.94 -7.11
CA GLU A 201 -6.32 -13.26 -6.99
C GLU A 201 -5.70 -14.29 -7.95
N GLY A 202 -5.90 -15.58 -7.67
CA GLY A 202 -5.46 -16.67 -8.55
C GLY A 202 -3.94 -16.76 -8.73
N GLY A 203 -3.17 -16.29 -7.75
CA GLY A 203 -1.71 -16.32 -7.74
C GLY A 203 -1.04 -15.26 -8.60
N ILE A 204 -1.79 -14.24 -9.07
CA ILE A 204 -1.19 -13.16 -9.86
C ILE A 204 -0.36 -12.25 -8.94
N ALA A 205 0.88 -11.96 -9.33
CA ALA A 205 1.78 -11.06 -8.63
C ALA A 205 2.55 -10.17 -9.61
N LEU A 206 2.67 -8.90 -9.29
CA LEU A 206 3.44 -7.92 -10.06
C LEU A 206 4.40 -7.16 -9.14
N ALA A 207 5.68 -7.51 -9.24
CA ALA A 207 6.75 -6.84 -8.51
C ALA A 207 7.12 -5.51 -9.17
N GLU A 208 7.35 -4.49 -8.35
CA GLU A 208 7.82 -3.16 -8.78
C GLU A 208 8.65 -2.50 -7.67
N ALA A 209 9.59 -1.64 -8.06
CA ALA A 209 10.18 -0.69 -7.10
C ALA A 209 9.13 0.32 -6.64
N VAL A 210 9.27 0.84 -5.42
CA VAL A 210 8.35 1.86 -4.89
C VAL A 210 8.57 3.23 -5.54
N HIS A 211 9.81 3.56 -5.90
CA HIS A 211 10.17 4.87 -6.43
C HIS A 211 9.53 5.20 -7.80
N GLY A 212 9.45 6.50 -8.11
CA GLY A 212 8.98 7.01 -9.40
C GLY A 212 10.03 6.89 -10.52
N SER A 213 9.76 7.48 -11.67
CA SER A 213 10.63 7.39 -12.86
C SER A 213 11.95 8.17 -12.77
N ALA A 214 12.15 8.98 -11.72
CA ALA A 214 13.36 9.77 -11.46
C ALA A 214 13.95 10.46 -12.72
N PRO A 215 13.17 11.31 -13.41
CA PRO A 215 13.54 11.86 -14.71
C PRO A 215 14.82 12.73 -14.67
N ASP A 216 15.14 13.29 -13.50
CA ASP A 216 16.32 14.09 -13.22
C ASP A 216 17.64 13.30 -13.28
N ILE A 217 17.60 11.97 -13.11
CA ILE A 217 18.78 11.09 -13.16
C ILE A 217 18.73 10.06 -14.31
N ALA A 218 17.67 10.05 -15.11
CA ALA A 218 17.52 9.15 -16.25
C ALA A 218 18.68 9.31 -17.25
N GLY A 219 19.28 8.19 -17.67
CA GLY A 219 20.41 8.17 -18.60
C GLY A 219 21.76 8.57 -18.01
N LYS A 220 21.85 8.90 -16.71
CA LYS A 220 23.10 9.31 -16.05
C LYS A 220 23.89 8.17 -15.40
N ASN A 221 23.37 6.94 -15.43
CA ASN A 221 23.93 5.78 -14.73
C ASN A 221 24.14 6.02 -13.22
N MET A 222 23.17 6.69 -12.59
CA MET A 222 23.18 7.07 -11.16
C MET A 222 22.03 6.45 -10.35
N ALA A 223 21.17 5.66 -10.99
CA ALA A 223 20.06 4.99 -10.30
C ALA A 223 20.61 3.88 -9.39
N ASN A 224 19.98 3.72 -8.23
CA ASN A 224 20.16 2.59 -7.33
C ASN A 224 19.03 1.59 -7.59
#